data_AF-A0A944R6U4-F1
#
_entry.id   AF-A0A944R6U4-F1
#
_cell.length_a   1.000
_cell.length_b   1.000
_cell.length_c   1.000
_cell.angle_alpha   90.00
_cell.angle_beta   90.00
_cell.angle_gamma   90.00
#
_symmetry.space_group_name_H-M   'P 1'
#
loop_
_entity.id
_entity.type
_entity.pdbx_description
1 polymer ?
#
loop_
_entity_poly.entity_id
_entity_poly.type
_entity_poly.pdbx_seq_one_letter_code
_entity_poly.pdbx_strand_id
1 'polypeptide(L)'
;MYAPKDSQLEITVQEEASSSNAATLNFAPVTEPAGDLPGVPYTFTLEKLKPLTNYKYQVSVNGKSDATHGGTFQTAPIAGKASKFRMALTSCMKFGQPKKSWELLLGEKPNLHVTLGDTQYSDTTDPTIQWRHHLRYRAVPEFSAVLRSIPNYAMWDDHDYGPNNSDGTAAGKENSLVGRNQT
;
A
#
# COMPACT_ATOMS: atom_id res chain seq x y z
N MET A 1 2.99 -0.10 -6.70
CA MET A 1 4.47 -0.25 -6.61
C MET A 1 5.13 0.99 -7.19
N TYR A 2 6.32 1.40 -6.77
CA TYR A 2 7.05 2.54 -7.37
C TYR A 2 8.26 2.04 -8.15
N ALA A 3 8.46 2.52 -9.38
CA ALA A 3 9.57 2.10 -10.25
C ALA A 3 9.93 3.20 -11.27
N PRO A 4 11.10 3.13 -11.94
CA PRO A 4 11.41 4.04 -13.05
C PRO A 4 10.33 4.05 -14.13
N LYS A 5 10.09 5.20 -14.78
CA LYS A 5 8.96 5.45 -15.69
C LYS A 5 8.81 4.48 -16.86
N ASP A 6 9.92 3.93 -17.34
CA ASP A 6 9.94 3.01 -18.50
C ASP A 6 9.99 1.54 -18.08
N SER A 7 9.73 1.25 -16.80
CA SER A 7 9.73 -0.12 -16.30
C SER A 7 8.49 -0.89 -16.78
N GLN A 8 8.70 -2.16 -17.12
CA GLN A 8 7.64 -3.13 -17.39
C GLN A 8 7.39 -3.94 -16.12
N LEU A 9 6.22 -3.78 -15.52
CA LEU A 9 5.83 -4.48 -14.30
C LEU A 9 4.70 -5.45 -14.62
N GLU A 10 4.87 -6.70 -14.19
CA GLU A 10 3.88 -7.75 -14.34
C GLU A 10 3.63 -8.41 -12.98
N ILE A 11 2.40 -8.76 -12.69
CA ILE A 11 2.03 -9.57 -11.53
C ILE A 11 1.47 -10.91 -11.97
N THR A 12 1.96 -11.98 -11.36
CA THR A 12 1.34 -13.30 -11.42
C THR A 12 0.63 -13.57 -10.09
N VAL A 13 -0.64 -13.94 -10.13
CA VAL A 13 -1.50 -14.19 -8.96
C VAL A 13 -2.11 -15.57 -9.08
N GLN A 14 -2.11 -16.35 -8.00
CA GLN A 14 -2.66 -17.70 -7.98
C GLN A 14 -3.32 -18.00 -6.63
N GLU A 15 -4.37 -18.82 -6.65
CA GLU A 15 -4.98 -19.34 -5.43
C GLU A 15 -3.97 -20.22 -4.67
N GLU A 16 -3.86 -20.09 -3.35
CA GLU A 16 -2.91 -20.90 -2.59
C GLU A 16 -3.27 -22.39 -2.59
N ALA A 17 -4.57 -22.69 -2.58
CA ALA A 17 -5.09 -24.06 -2.53
C ALA A 17 -5.10 -24.77 -3.90
N SER A 18 -4.79 -24.08 -5.00
CA SER A 18 -4.85 -24.65 -6.35
C SER A 18 -3.78 -24.07 -7.26
N SER A 19 -2.96 -24.94 -7.86
CA SER A 19 -1.93 -24.55 -8.82
C SER A 19 -2.44 -24.37 -10.27
N SER A 20 -3.72 -24.60 -10.53
CA SER A 20 -4.24 -24.72 -11.89
C SER A 20 -4.65 -23.40 -12.56
N ASN A 21 -4.70 -22.28 -11.83
CA ASN A 21 -5.24 -21.00 -12.35
C ASN A 21 -4.41 -19.79 -11.89
N ALA A 22 -3.20 -19.65 -12.42
CA ALA A 22 -2.45 -18.41 -12.28
C ALA A 22 -2.94 -17.38 -13.31
N ALA A 23 -3.24 -16.16 -12.85
CA ALA A 23 -3.53 -15.02 -13.70
C ALA A 23 -2.32 -14.10 -13.76
N THR A 24 -1.99 -13.62 -14.96
CA THR A 24 -0.89 -12.69 -15.19
C THR A 24 -1.44 -11.38 -15.75
N LEU A 25 -1.07 -10.26 -15.13
CA LEU A 25 -1.53 -8.93 -15.51
C LEU A 25 -0.38 -7.93 -15.52
N ASN A 26 -0.48 -6.93 -16.38
CA ASN A 26 0.45 -5.81 -16.41
C ASN A 26 0.00 -4.70 -15.46
N PHE A 27 0.96 -4.03 -14.83
CA PHE A 27 0.69 -2.77 -14.17
C PHE A 27 0.60 -1.65 -15.19
N ALA A 28 -0.22 -0.65 -14.89
CA ALA A 28 -0.25 0.64 -15.56
C ALA A 28 0.50 1.68 -14.70
N PRO A 29 1.37 2.52 -15.30
CA PRO A 29 1.93 3.66 -14.60
C PRO A 29 0.82 4.69 -14.33
N VAL A 30 0.88 5.35 -13.18
CA VAL A 30 0.02 6.50 -12.88
C VAL A 30 0.38 7.63 -13.84
N THR A 31 -0.61 8.10 -14.60
CA THR A 31 -0.49 9.26 -15.47
C THR A 31 -0.44 10.53 -14.63
N GLU A 32 0.55 11.38 -14.87
CA GLU A 32 0.76 12.63 -14.10
C GLU A 32 0.99 12.39 -12.59
N PRO A 33 2.09 11.69 -12.23
CA PRO A 33 2.43 11.48 -10.83
C PRO A 33 2.64 12.83 -10.12
N ALA A 34 2.11 12.96 -8.91
CA ALA A 34 2.33 14.08 -8.04
C ALA A 34 3.79 14.10 -7.58
N GLY A 35 4.37 15.29 -7.51
CA GLY A 35 5.75 15.47 -7.10
C GLY A 35 6.78 15.15 -8.18
N ASP A 36 7.99 15.66 -7.99
CA ASP A 36 9.10 15.52 -8.92
C ASP A 36 10.07 14.43 -8.43
N LEU A 37 9.93 13.23 -8.99
CA LEU A 37 10.65 12.03 -8.57
C LEU A 37 11.20 11.26 -9.79
N PRO A 38 12.28 10.47 -9.64
CA PRO A 38 12.93 9.76 -10.76
C PRO A 38 12.13 8.59 -11.38
N GLY A 39 10.94 8.31 -10.85
CA GLY A 39 10.08 7.19 -11.22
C GLY A 39 8.63 7.50 -10.87
N VAL A 40 7.75 6.53 -11.11
CA VAL A 40 6.30 6.70 -11.00
C VAL A 40 5.66 5.56 -10.22
N PRO A 41 4.49 5.78 -9.61
CA PRO A 41 3.67 4.70 -9.09
C PRO A 41 3.07 3.89 -10.24
N TYR A 42 2.92 2.60 -10.00
CA TYR A 42 2.32 1.61 -10.88
C TYR A 42 1.18 0.93 -10.14
N THR A 43 0.02 0.82 -10.79
CA THR A 43 -1.21 0.23 -10.25
C THR A 43 -1.75 -0.83 -11.21
N PHE A 44 -2.60 -1.70 -10.69
CA PHE A 44 -3.33 -2.71 -11.45
C PHE A 44 -4.59 -3.07 -10.67
N THR A 45 -5.57 -3.64 -11.36
CA THR A 45 -6.81 -4.11 -10.73
C THR A 45 -6.96 -5.60 -10.99
N LEU A 46 -7.13 -6.38 -9.92
CA LEU A 46 -7.55 -7.76 -10.01
C LEU A 46 -9.06 -7.83 -9.86
N GLU A 47 -9.70 -8.47 -10.83
CA GLU A 47 -11.14 -8.66 -10.84
C GLU A 47 -11.49 -10.15 -10.72
N LYS A 48 -12.76 -10.44 -10.46
CA LYS A 48 -13.33 -11.81 -10.48
C LYS A 48 -12.64 -12.78 -9.52
N LEU A 49 -12.09 -12.28 -8.42
CA LEU A 49 -11.52 -13.11 -7.37
C LEU A 49 -12.63 -13.76 -6.54
N LYS A 50 -12.37 -14.98 -6.06
CA LYS A 50 -13.30 -15.68 -5.16
C LYS A 50 -13.30 -14.99 -3.79
N PRO A 51 -14.44 -14.89 -3.10
CA PRO A 51 -14.49 -14.34 -1.74
C PRO A 51 -13.80 -15.27 -0.73
N LEU A 52 -13.31 -14.73 0.39
CA LEU A 52 -12.63 -15.48 1.47
C LEU A 52 -11.58 -16.49 0.98
N THR A 53 -10.81 -16.10 -0.03
CA THR A 53 -9.85 -17.00 -0.68
C THR A 53 -8.45 -16.41 -0.53
N ASN A 54 -7.49 -17.24 -0.13
CA ASN A 54 -6.08 -16.85 -0.08
C ASN A 54 -5.46 -16.95 -1.47
N TYR A 55 -4.78 -15.87 -1.84
CA TYR A 55 -3.98 -15.78 -3.05
C TYR A 55 -2.53 -15.48 -2.66
N LYS A 56 -1.61 -16.06 -3.42
CA LYS A 56 -0.20 -15.66 -3.45
C LYS A 56 0.09 -14.95 -4.76
N TYR A 57 0.96 -13.96 -4.71
CA TYR A 57 1.36 -13.22 -5.89
C TYR A 57 2.87 -12.99 -5.94
N GLN A 58 3.35 -12.77 -7.16
CA GLN A 58 4.74 -12.38 -7.43
C GLN A 58 4.74 -11.28 -8.48
N VAL A 59 5.45 -10.18 -8.21
CA VAL A 59 5.68 -9.12 -9.19
C VAL A 59 7.05 -9.30 -9.83
N SER A 60 7.12 -9.12 -11.14
CA SER A 60 8.36 -9.01 -11.90
C SER A 60 8.54 -7.57 -12.41
N VAL A 61 9.79 -7.12 -12.45
CA VAL A 61 10.19 -5.80 -12.95
C VAL A 61 11.20 -6.03 -14.07
N ASN A 62 10.88 -5.60 -15.29
CA ASN A 62 11.70 -5.81 -16.49
C ASN A 62 12.08 -7.29 -16.70
N GLY A 63 11.11 -8.19 -16.50
CA GLY A 63 11.28 -9.64 -16.62
C GLY A 63 12.03 -10.30 -15.46
N LYS A 64 12.44 -9.54 -14.43
CA LYS A 64 13.14 -10.07 -13.25
C LYS A 64 12.20 -10.13 -12.05
N SER A 65 12.08 -11.32 -11.46
CA SER A 65 11.36 -11.51 -10.20
C SER A 65 12.33 -11.39 -9.02
N ASP A 66 11.93 -10.68 -7.97
CA ASP A 66 12.63 -10.58 -6.68
C ASP A 66 11.72 -11.14 -5.59
N ALA A 67 12.25 -11.92 -4.66
CA ALA A 67 11.47 -12.49 -3.54
C ALA A 67 10.83 -11.41 -2.65
N THR A 68 11.39 -10.20 -2.62
CA THR A 68 10.83 -9.04 -1.91
C THR A 68 9.64 -8.41 -2.63
N HIS A 69 9.41 -8.75 -3.90
CA HIS A 69 8.28 -8.29 -4.72
C HIS A 69 7.10 -9.29 -4.78
N GLY A 70 7.11 -10.31 -3.92
CA GLY A 70 6.01 -11.26 -3.75
C GLY A 70 5.31 -11.13 -2.40
N GLY A 71 4.12 -11.70 -2.30
CA GLY A 71 3.29 -11.62 -1.10
C GLY A 71 2.04 -12.51 -1.17
N THR A 72 1.16 -12.32 -0.20
CA THR A 72 -0.10 -13.06 -0.05
C THR A 72 -1.21 -12.11 0.36
N PHE A 73 -2.46 -12.45 0.06
CA PHE A 73 -3.60 -11.74 0.61
C PHE A 73 -4.82 -12.67 0.64
N GLN A 74 -5.78 -12.34 1.51
CA GLN A 74 -7.10 -12.95 1.51
C GLN A 74 -8.12 -11.95 1.00
N THR A 75 -8.98 -12.37 0.09
CA THR A 75 -10.08 -11.55 -0.42
C THR A 75 -11.20 -11.38 0.60
N ALA A 76 -11.92 -10.26 0.51
CA ALA A 76 -13.06 -9.97 1.36
C ALA A 76 -14.18 -11.04 1.25
N PRO A 77 -15.02 -11.20 2.29
CA PRO A 77 -16.24 -12.00 2.19
C PRO A 77 -17.27 -11.38 1.25
N ILE A 78 -18.29 -12.18 0.93
CA ILE A 78 -19.44 -11.72 0.13
C ILE A 78 -20.13 -10.58 0.87
N ALA A 79 -20.34 -9.46 0.18
CA ALA A 79 -21.05 -8.31 0.72
C ALA A 79 -22.48 -8.70 1.19
N GLY A 80 -22.88 -8.19 2.35
CA GLY A 80 -24.20 -8.49 2.94
C GLY A 80 -24.32 -9.87 3.59
N LYS A 81 -23.24 -10.67 3.64
CA LYS A 81 -23.20 -11.94 4.39
C LYS A 81 -22.39 -11.78 5.67
N ALA A 82 -22.92 -12.30 6.77
CA ALA A 82 -22.20 -12.33 8.04
C ALA A 82 -20.92 -13.16 7.90
N SER A 83 -19.80 -12.60 8.37
CA SER A 83 -18.51 -13.26 8.39
C SER A 83 -17.73 -12.86 9.63
N LYS A 84 -16.83 -13.73 10.08
CA LYS A 84 -15.85 -13.40 11.12
C LYS A 84 -14.61 -12.82 10.45
N PHE A 85 -14.11 -11.72 10.99
CA PHE A 85 -12.87 -11.12 10.54
C PHE A 85 -12.15 -10.47 11.73
N ARG A 86 -10.84 -10.32 11.60
CA ARG A 86 -9.99 -9.53 12.47
C ARG A 86 -9.50 -8.33 11.69
N MET A 87 -9.66 -7.15 12.27
CA MET A 87 -9.16 -5.89 11.73
C MET A 87 -8.05 -5.37 12.63
N ALA A 88 -6.95 -4.94 12.02
CA ALA A 88 -5.92 -4.19 12.71
C ALA A 88 -6.08 -2.69 12.39
N LEU A 89 -5.96 -1.86 13.42
CA LEU A 89 -5.97 -0.41 13.30
C LEU A 89 -4.63 0.12 13.81
N THR A 90 -4.02 1.04 13.07
CA THR A 90 -2.80 1.74 13.52
C THR A 90 -2.93 3.23 13.27
N SER A 91 -2.19 4.01 14.05
CA SER A 91 -2.01 5.45 13.86
C SER A 91 -0.67 5.84 14.49
N CYS A 92 -0.18 7.03 14.19
CA CYS A 92 0.98 7.61 14.86
C CYS A 92 2.25 6.76 14.76
N MET A 93 2.45 6.14 13.60
CA MET A 93 3.51 5.16 13.35
C MET A 93 4.80 5.83 12.84
N LYS A 94 5.20 6.96 13.42
CA LYS A 94 6.30 7.83 12.95
C LYS A 94 7.59 7.09 12.59
N PHE A 95 8.21 7.44 11.46
CA PHE A 95 9.49 6.86 11.02
C PHE A 95 10.59 7.05 12.10
N GLY A 96 11.47 6.06 12.25
CA GLY A 96 12.61 6.11 13.19
C GLY A 96 12.27 5.76 14.64
N GLN A 97 10.98 5.58 14.98
CA GLN A 97 10.57 5.06 16.29
C GLN A 97 10.59 3.52 16.32
N PRO A 98 10.73 2.88 17.50
CA PRO A 98 10.70 1.42 17.64
C PRO A 98 9.49 0.79 16.94
N LYS A 99 9.73 -0.24 16.11
CA LYS A 99 8.74 -0.80 15.18
C LYS A 99 8.11 -2.13 15.61
N LYS A 100 8.27 -2.52 16.88
CA LYS A 100 7.74 -3.79 17.42
C LYS A 100 6.24 -3.98 17.19
N SER A 101 5.48 -2.90 17.10
CA SER A 101 4.03 -2.94 16.82
C SER A 101 3.69 -3.61 15.50
N TRP A 102 4.53 -3.52 14.46
CA TRP A 102 4.29 -4.19 13.18
C TRP A 102 4.40 -5.70 13.29
N GLU A 103 5.40 -6.20 14.02
CA GLU A 103 5.57 -7.63 14.28
C GLU A 103 4.41 -8.19 15.11
N LEU A 104 3.99 -7.46 16.15
CA LEU A 104 2.83 -7.82 16.97
C LEU A 104 1.55 -7.87 16.12
N LEU A 105 1.34 -6.86 15.27
CA LEU A 105 0.21 -6.82 14.34
C LEU A 105 0.22 -8.03 13.39
N LEU A 106 1.37 -8.39 12.83
CA LEU A 106 1.50 -9.58 11.98
C LEU A 106 1.19 -10.87 12.75
N GLY A 107 1.62 -10.96 14.02
CA GLY A 107 1.35 -12.09 14.92
C GLY A 107 -0.14 -12.31 15.16
N GLU A 108 -0.94 -11.24 15.16
CA GLU A 108 -2.40 -11.30 15.29
C GLU A 108 -3.10 -11.84 14.03
N LYS A 109 -2.42 -11.94 12.88
CA LYS A 109 -2.99 -12.43 11.61
C LYS A 109 -4.34 -11.75 11.27
N PRO A 110 -4.38 -10.41 11.10
CA PRO A 110 -5.59 -9.70 10.71
C PRO A 110 -5.97 -10.02 9.26
N ASN A 111 -7.27 -9.96 8.94
CA ASN A 111 -7.78 -10.08 7.57
C ASN A 111 -7.63 -8.77 6.79
N LEU A 112 -7.59 -7.63 7.49
CA LEU A 112 -7.35 -6.32 6.90
C LEU A 112 -6.67 -5.39 7.92
N HIS A 113 -5.95 -4.40 7.40
CA HIS A 113 -5.31 -3.35 8.18
C HIS A 113 -5.78 -1.97 7.69
N VAL A 114 -6.06 -1.07 8.62
CA VAL A 114 -6.37 0.34 8.33
C VAL A 114 -5.40 1.24 9.10
N THR A 115 -4.66 2.09 8.39
CA THR A 115 -3.98 3.23 9.03
C THR A 115 -4.96 4.39 9.15
N LEU A 116 -5.09 4.93 10.36
CA LEU A 116 -6.01 6.01 10.72
C LEU A 116 -5.38 7.40 10.52
N GLY A 117 -4.19 7.48 9.92
CA GLY A 117 -3.43 8.71 9.75
C GLY A 117 -2.15 8.69 10.56
N ASP A 118 -1.40 9.80 10.51
CA ASP A 118 -0.09 9.92 11.12
C ASP A 118 0.85 8.76 10.77
N THR A 119 1.00 8.49 9.48
CA THR A 119 1.79 7.34 9.02
C THR A 119 3.23 7.76 8.74
N GLN A 120 3.43 8.75 7.87
CA GLN A 120 4.76 9.08 7.34
C GLN A 120 5.33 10.40 7.89
N TYR A 121 4.48 11.27 8.44
CA TYR A 121 4.85 12.55 9.05
C TYR A 121 5.69 13.44 8.12
N SER A 122 5.07 13.98 7.07
CA SER A 122 5.73 14.87 6.10
C SER A 122 5.67 16.33 6.48
N ASP A 123 4.63 16.73 7.22
CA ASP A 123 4.42 18.09 7.75
C ASP A 123 4.47 19.17 6.67
N THR A 124 3.99 18.86 5.46
CA THR A 124 4.08 19.73 4.28
C THR A 124 2.96 19.41 3.29
N THR A 125 2.66 20.36 2.42
CA THR A 125 1.79 20.20 1.26
C THR A 125 2.56 20.03 -0.05
N ASP A 126 3.89 19.84 0.01
CA ASP A 126 4.70 19.51 -1.16
C ASP A 126 4.61 18.00 -1.47
N PRO A 127 4.01 17.62 -2.60
CA PRO A 127 3.80 16.22 -2.95
C PRO A 127 5.13 15.47 -3.18
N THR A 128 6.19 16.17 -3.61
CA THR A 128 7.52 15.57 -3.78
C THR A 128 8.07 15.09 -2.44
N ILE A 129 7.92 15.90 -1.38
CA ILE A 129 8.39 15.55 -0.04
C ILE A 129 7.53 14.45 0.57
N GLN A 130 6.20 14.55 0.43
CA GLN A 130 5.25 13.52 0.88
C GLN A 130 5.58 12.16 0.27
N TRP A 131 5.83 12.10 -1.04
CA TRP A 131 6.22 10.86 -1.71
C TRP A 131 7.54 10.31 -1.20
N ARG A 132 8.57 11.14 -1.01
CA ARG A 132 9.86 10.69 -0.45
C ARG A 132 9.67 10.06 0.92
N HIS A 133 8.84 10.65 1.77
CA HIS A 133 8.50 10.08 3.07
C HIS A 133 7.72 8.78 2.95
N HIS A 134 6.71 8.71 2.08
CA HIS A 134 5.96 7.49 1.82
C HIS A 134 6.85 6.35 1.32
N LEU A 135 7.77 6.61 0.38
CA LEU A 135 8.71 5.61 -0.14
C LEU A 135 9.68 5.15 0.96
N ARG A 136 10.23 6.08 1.73
CA ARG A 136 11.10 5.78 2.88
C ARG A 136 10.38 4.92 3.92
N TYR A 137 9.12 5.25 4.24
CA TYR A 137 8.34 4.52 5.22
C TYR A 137 7.98 3.11 4.73
N ARG A 138 7.56 2.98 3.46
CA ARG A 138 7.25 1.68 2.82
C ARG A 138 8.47 0.78 2.67
N ALA A 139 9.68 1.32 2.72
CA ALA A 139 10.93 0.56 2.72
C ALA A 139 11.30 -0.01 4.11
N VAL A 140 10.60 0.35 5.19
CA VAL A 140 10.78 -0.27 6.51
C VAL A 140 10.38 -1.76 6.41
N PRO A 141 11.28 -2.71 6.70
CA PRO A 141 11.04 -4.13 6.43
C PRO A 141 9.75 -4.69 7.04
N GLU A 142 9.45 -4.31 8.29
CA GLU A 142 8.29 -4.78 9.03
C GLU A 142 6.99 -4.22 8.43
N PHE A 143 7.00 -2.95 8.03
CA PHE A 143 5.84 -2.35 7.37
C PHE A 143 5.65 -2.89 5.94
N SER A 144 6.75 -3.09 5.21
CA SER A 144 6.74 -3.75 3.90
C SER A 144 6.13 -5.16 3.99
N ALA A 145 6.45 -5.92 5.03
CA ALA A 145 5.83 -7.23 5.27
C ALA A 145 4.31 -7.12 5.47
N VAL A 146 3.82 -6.13 6.23
CA VAL A 146 2.37 -5.87 6.38
C VAL A 146 1.73 -5.53 5.04
N LEU A 147 2.36 -4.66 4.23
CA LEU A 147 1.85 -4.27 2.92
C LEU A 147 1.77 -5.42 1.92
N ARG A 148 2.67 -6.40 2.02
CA ARG A 148 2.72 -7.55 1.12
C ARG A 148 1.84 -8.71 1.55
N SER A 149 1.37 -8.74 2.79
CA SER A 149 0.66 -9.91 3.36
C SER A 149 -0.80 -9.67 3.72
N ILE A 150 -1.21 -8.41 3.85
CA ILE A 150 -2.54 -8.04 4.34
C ILE A 150 -3.15 -7.00 3.38
N PRO A 151 -4.46 -7.03 3.08
CA PRO A 151 -5.14 -5.90 2.46
C PRO A 151 -5.04 -4.64 3.34
N ASN A 152 -4.48 -3.56 2.80
CA ASN A 152 -4.24 -2.31 3.53
C ASN A 152 -5.13 -1.19 3.02
N TYR A 153 -5.73 -0.46 3.96
CA TYR A 153 -6.50 0.75 3.71
C TYR A 153 -5.89 1.91 4.51
N ALA A 154 -6.09 3.12 4.03
CA ALA A 154 -5.50 4.30 4.66
C ALA A 154 -6.48 5.49 4.65
N MET A 155 -6.51 6.21 5.75
CA MET A 155 -6.95 7.59 5.83
C MET A 155 -5.79 8.47 6.33
N TRP A 156 -6.02 9.78 6.34
CA TRP A 156 -5.01 10.76 6.70
C TRP A 156 -5.33 11.41 8.02
N ASP A 157 -4.28 11.90 8.65
CA ASP A 157 -4.34 12.94 9.67
C ASP A 157 -3.44 14.11 9.22
N ASP A 158 -3.40 15.18 10.01
CA ASP A 158 -2.69 16.42 9.72
C ASP A 158 -1.26 16.22 9.22
N HIS A 159 -0.46 15.37 9.85
CA HIS A 159 0.94 15.13 9.51
C HIS A 159 1.16 14.42 8.15
N ASP A 160 0.15 13.72 7.64
CA ASP A 160 0.19 13.09 6.31
C ASP A 160 -0.27 14.05 5.20
N TYR A 161 -1.08 15.04 5.58
CA TYR A 161 -1.81 15.93 4.67
C TYR A 161 -1.14 17.30 4.51
N GLY A 162 -0.61 17.87 5.59
CA GLY A 162 -0.14 19.24 5.67
C GLY A 162 0.77 19.44 6.89
N PRO A 163 1.01 20.70 7.31
CA PRO A 163 1.78 20.98 8.52
C PRO A 163 1.13 20.39 9.79
N ASN A 164 1.94 20.22 10.84
CA ASN A 164 1.43 19.84 12.16
C ASN A 164 0.33 20.80 12.66
N ASN A 165 -0.73 20.24 13.25
CA ASN A 165 -1.99 20.88 13.65
C ASN A 165 -2.75 21.55 12.50
N SER A 166 -2.57 21.06 11.26
CA SER A 166 -3.36 21.53 10.12
C SER A 166 -4.69 20.81 10.02
N ASP A 167 -5.61 21.37 9.24
CA ASP A 167 -6.91 20.79 8.96
C ASP A 167 -7.27 21.02 7.49
N GLY A 168 -8.53 20.78 7.12
CA GLY A 168 -9.04 20.97 5.77
C GLY A 168 -8.92 22.40 5.21
N THR A 169 -8.43 23.38 5.97
CA THR A 169 -8.17 24.77 5.53
C THR A 169 -6.71 25.04 5.19
N ALA A 170 -5.81 24.06 5.33
CA ALA A 170 -4.39 24.21 5.03
C ALA A 170 -4.14 24.74 3.61
N ALA A 171 -3.28 25.76 3.51
CA ALA A 171 -2.87 26.31 2.22
C ALA A 171 -2.09 25.27 1.41
N GLY A 172 -2.45 25.07 0.13
CA GLY A 172 -1.78 24.14 -0.77
C GLY A 172 -2.23 22.69 -0.63
N LYS A 173 -3.26 22.40 0.17
CA LYS A 173 -3.84 21.05 0.35
C LYS A 173 -4.18 20.33 -0.94
N GLU A 174 -4.52 21.06 -2.00
CA GLU A 174 -4.88 20.51 -3.29
C GLU A 174 -3.73 19.66 -3.83
N ASN A 175 -2.49 20.09 -3.60
CA ASN A 175 -1.30 19.35 -4.02
C ASN A 175 -1.15 18.03 -3.24
N SER A 176 -1.43 18.04 -1.94
CA SER A 176 -1.49 16.82 -1.12
C SER A 176 -2.53 15.86 -1.69
N LEU A 177 -3.75 16.34 -1.93
CA LEU A 177 -4.86 15.52 -2.41
C LEU A 177 -4.58 14.85 -3.76
N VAL A 178 -3.81 15.49 -4.65
CA VAL A 178 -3.37 14.85 -5.90
C VAL A 178 -2.45 13.67 -5.60
N GLY A 179 -1.46 13.83 -4.72
CA GLY A 179 -0.57 12.74 -4.30
C GLY A 179 -1.31 11.57 -3.66
N ARG A 180 -2.31 11.85 -2.82
CA ARG A 180 -3.13 10.83 -2.15
C ARG A 180 -3.68 9.76 -3.08
N ASN A 181 -4.25 10.21 -4.19
CA ASN A 181 -5.00 9.34 -5.10
C ASN A 181 -4.08 8.42 -5.91
N GLN A 182 -2.77 8.49 -5.67
CA GLN A 182 -1.73 7.81 -6.41
C GLN A 182 -0.86 6.89 -5.53
N THR A 183 -1.01 6.95 -4.19
CA THR A 183 -0.25 6.19 -3.18
C THR A 183 -0.97 4.95 -2.67
#